data_AF-A0A550GPP2-F1
#
_entry.id   AF-A0A550GPP2-F1
#
_cell.length_a   1.000
_cell.length_b   1.000
_cell.length_c   1.000
_cell.angle_alpha   90.00
_cell.angle_beta   90.00
_cell.angle_gamma   90.00
#
_symmetry.space_group_name_H-M   'P 1'
#
loop_
_entity.id
_entity.type
_entity.pdbx_description
1 polymer ?
#
loop_
_entity_poly.entity_id
_entity_poly.type
_entity_poly.pdbx_seq_one_letter_code
_entity_poly.pdbx_strand_id
1 'polypeptide(L)'
;MIEGIRRVACVGSGLIGQGWAALFSLNGYEVVLQDLSEDKLAEAVERVRGHVDSLVQAGFGGSLDEAMSRIETTTELSEALKGA
;
A
#
# COMPACT_ATOMS: atom_id res chain seq x y z
N MET A 1 -13.69 -6.69 3.38
CA MET A 1 -12.71 -7.73 3.00
C MET A 1 -13.39 -8.72 2.08
N ILE A 2 -12.76 -9.06 0.95
CA ILE A 2 -13.24 -10.12 0.05
C ILE A 2 -12.81 -11.47 0.63
N GLU A 3 -13.70 -12.44 0.66
CA GLU A 3 -13.39 -13.79 1.16
C GLU A 3 -12.26 -14.42 0.33
N GLY A 4 -11.26 -14.98 1.02
CA GLY A 4 -10.08 -15.58 0.40
C GLY A 4 -8.98 -14.61 -0.03
N ILE A 5 -9.17 -13.29 0.05
CA ILE A 5 -8.15 -12.29 -0.27
C ILE A 5 -7.63 -11.63 1.00
N ARG A 6 -6.30 -11.66 1.20
CA ARG A 6 -5.61 -11.05 2.34
C ARG A 6 -4.47 -10.12 1.94
N ARG A 7 -3.72 -10.48 0.91
CA ARG A 7 -2.53 -9.77 0.43
C ARG A 7 -2.78 -9.25 -0.99
N VAL A 8 -2.29 -8.04 -1.29
CA VAL A 8 -2.47 -7.37 -2.58
C VAL A 8 -1.12 -6.86 -3.06
N ALA A 9 -0.75 -7.18 -4.30
CA ALA A 9 0.41 -6.60 -4.96
C ALA A 9 0.01 -5.35 -5.75
N CYS A 10 0.61 -4.21 -5.45
CA CYS A 10 0.51 -2.98 -6.24
C CYS A 10 1.76 -2.87 -7.12
N VAL A 11 1.64 -3.24 -8.40
CA VAL A 11 2.72 -3.17 -9.39
C VAL A 11 2.74 -1.77 -10.03
N GLY A 12 3.77 -1.00 -9.70
CA GLY A 12 3.93 0.42 -10.00
C GLY A 12 3.57 1.32 -8.81
N SER A 13 4.46 2.25 -8.47
CA SER A 13 4.34 3.15 -7.31
C SER A 13 3.98 4.62 -7.65
N GLY A 14 3.58 4.88 -8.90
CA GLY A 14 3.09 6.20 -9.32
C GLY A 14 1.75 6.60 -8.67
N LEU A 15 1.18 7.73 -9.08
CA LEU A 15 -0.01 8.34 -8.46
C LEU A 15 -1.17 7.35 -8.17
N ILE A 16 -1.48 6.48 -9.12
CA ILE A 16 -2.54 5.48 -8.97
C ILE A 16 -2.13 4.34 -8.03
N GLY A 17 -0.87 3.88 -8.11
CA GLY A 17 -0.35 2.81 -7.26
C GLY A 17 -0.33 3.19 -5.78
N GLN A 18 0.18 4.38 -5.45
CA GLN A 18 0.15 4.90 -4.08
C GLN A 18 -1.30 5.18 -3.58
N GLY A 19 -2.25 5.47 -4.48
CA GLY A 19 -3.66 5.61 -4.13
C GLY A 19 -4.28 4.27 -3.70
N TRP A 20 -4.03 3.21 -4.48
CA TRP A 20 -4.49 1.87 -4.14
C TRP A 20 -3.82 1.30 -2.90
N ALA A 21 -2.51 1.48 -2.76
CA ALA A 21 -1.78 1.04 -1.58
C ALA A 21 -2.35 1.66 -0.29
N ALA A 22 -2.66 2.96 -0.32
CA ALA A 22 -3.33 3.64 0.79
C ALA A 22 -4.71 3.04 1.09
N LEU A 23 -5.55 2.87 0.07
CA LEU A 23 -6.92 2.39 0.27
C LEU A 23 -6.97 0.94 0.76
N PHE A 24 -6.16 0.05 0.18
CA PHE A 24 -6.11 -1.36 0.58
C PHE A 24 -5.56 -1.53 2.00
N SER A 25 -4.43 -0.89 2.31
CA SER A 25 -3.82 -0.99 3.64
C SER A 25 -4.73 -0.43 4.73
N LEU A 26 -5.42 0.68 4.47
CA LEU A 26 -6.39 1.30 5.38
C LEU A 26 -7.61 0.41 5.64
N ASN A 27 -7.97 -0.47 4.69
CA ASN A 27 -9.09 -1.39 4.79
C ASN A 27 -8.69 -2.81 5.23
N GLY A 28 -7.46 -2.97 5.75
CA GLY A 28 -7.03 -4.21 6.44
C GLY A 28 -6.30 -5.23 5.57
N TYR A 29 -5.98 -4.91 4.30
CA TYR A 29 -5.18 -5.79 3.45
C TYR A 29 -3.68 -5.59 3.71
N GLU A 30 -2.91 -6.68 3.61
CA GLU A 30 -1.46 -6.61 3.45
C GLU A 30 -1.16 -6.14 2.03
N VAL A 31 -0.27 -5.16 1.87
CA VAL A 31 0.05 -4.56 0.57
C VAL A 31 1.54 -4.67 0.32
N VAL A 32 1.92 -5.16 -0.87
CA VAL A 32 3.30 -5.06 -1.36
C VAL A 32 3.32 -4.06 -2.51
N LEU A 33 4.03 -2.95 -2.36
CA LEU A 33 4.24 -1.96 -3.39
C LEU A 33 5.55 -2.27 -4.14
N GLN A 34 5.46 -2.44 -5.45
CA GLN A 34 6.61 -2.78 -6.29
C GLN A 34 6.86 -1.69 -7.35
N ASP A 35 8.11 -1.30 -7.55
CA ASP A 35 8.55 -0.44 -8.67
C ASP A 35 10.03 -0.74 -9.00
N LEU A 36 10.61 -0.02 -9.94
CA LEU A 36 11.93 -0.28 -10.49
C LEU A 36 13.10 0.26 -9.64
N SER A 37 12.84 1.09 -8.63
CA SER A 37 13.90 1.63 -7.77
C SER A 37 13.41 1.93 -6.35
N GLU A 38 14.34 1.78 -5.40
CA GLU A 38 14.10 2.08 -3.98
C GLU A 38 13.72 3.55 -3.75
N ASP A 39 14.31 4.49 -4.51
CA ASP A 39 13.99 5.91 -4.39
C ASP A 39 12.50 6.20 -4.66
N LYS A 40 11.95 5.58 -5.71
CA LYS A 40 10.52 5.71 -6.04
C LYS A 40 9.63 5.06 -4.99
N LEU A 41 10.08 3.95 -4.40
CA LEU A 41 9.34 3.26 -3.36
C LEU A 41 9.32 4.08 -2.07
N ALA A 42 10.46 4.66 -1.67
CA ALA A 42 10.54 5.56 -0.53
C ALA A 42 9.65 6.80 -0.70
N GLU A 43 9.69 7.44 -1.87
CA GLU A 43 8.78 8.55 -2.20
C GLU A 43 7.32 8.13 -2.12
N ALA A 44 6.98 6.97 -2.70
CA ALA A 44 5.61 6.48 -2.71
C ALA A 44 5.11 6.12 -1.30
N VAL A 45 5.94 5.56 -0.42
CA VAL A 45 5.56 5.27 0.98
C VAL A 45 5.19 6.55 1.73
N GLU A 46 5.93 7.64 1.57
CA GLU A 46 5.57 8.93 2.18
C GLU A 46 4.27 9.50 1.60
N ARG A 47 4.04 9.31 0.30
CA ARG A 47 2.77 9.71 -0.34
C ARG A 47 1.59 8.88 0.14
N VAL A 48 1.78 7.56 0.32
CA VAL A 48 0.78 6.67 0.90
C VAL A 48 0.43 7.12 2.31
N ARG A 49 1.42 7.44 3.16
CA ARG A 49 1.19 7.99 4.50
C ARG A 49 0.29 9.23 4.45
N GLY A 50 0.59 10.17 3.56
CA GLY A 50 -0.23 11.40 3.40
C GLY A 50 -1.66 11.12 2.92
N HIS A 51 -1.84 10.16 2.00
CA HIS A 51 -3.17 9.72 1.56
C HIS A 51 -3.97 9.07 2.70
N VAL A 52 -3.33 8.16 3.45
CA VAL A 52 -3.96 7.50 4.59
C VAL A 52 -4.35 8.53 5.65
N ASP A 53 -3.46 9.43 6.04
CA ASP A 53 -3.76 10.49 7.02
C ASP A 53 -4.96 11.35 6.57
N SER A 54 -4.99 11.74 5.29
CA SER A 54 -6.11 12.51 4.72
C SER A 54 -7.44 11.76 4.80
N LEU A 55 -7.44 10.45 4.50
CA LEU A 55 -8.63 9.61 4.56
C LEU A 55 -9.12 9.42 6.00
N VAL A 56 -8.20 9.19 6.93
CA VAL A 56 -8.50 9.05 8.37
C VAL A 56 -9.10 10.35 8.91
N GLN A 57 -8.52 11.50 8.59
CA GLN A 57 -9.06 12.81 8.99
C GLN A 57 -10.44 13.08 8.39
N ALA A 58 -10.73 12.56 7.20
CA ALA A 58 -12.04 12.62 6.56
C ALA A 58 -13.05 11.58 7.12
N GLY A 59 -12.67 10.77 8.10
CA GLY A 59 -13.53 9.80 8.77
C GLY A 59 -13.63 8.43 8.07
N PHE A 60 -12.68 8.11 7.19
CA PHE A 60 -12.64 6.83 6.48
C PHE A 60 -11.59 5.88 7.07
N GLY A 61 -11.96 4.60 7.22
CA GLY A 61 -11.03 3.50 7.51
C GLY A 61 -10.58 3.35 8.96
N GLY A 62 -9.46 2.65 9.15
CA GLY A 62 -8.82 2.40 10.45
C GLY A 62 -7.80 3.47 10.85
N SER A 63 -6.77 3.09 11.62
CA SER A 63 -5.71 4.03 12.03
C SER A 63 -4.58 4.15 10.99
N LEU A 64 -3.89 5.29 10.99
CA LEU A 64 -2.70 5.52 10.16
C LEU A 64 -1.62 4.48 10.44
N ASP A 65 -1.31 4.23 11.72
CA ASP A 65 -0.24 3.32 12.12
C ASP A 65 -0.54 1.87 11.70
N GLU A 66 -1.78 1.41 11.87
CA GLU A 66 -2.19 0.08 11.41
C GLU A 66 -2.11 -0.04 9.90
N ALA A 67 -2.57 0.97 9.15
CA ALA A 67 -2.46 0.97 7.69
C ALA A 67 -1.00 0.90 7.23
N MET A 68 -0.14 1.75 7.77
CA MET A 68 1.28 1.76 7.39
C MET A 68 2.00 0.46 7.78
N SER A 69 1.60 -0.18 8.88
CA SER A 69 2.18 -1.49 9.29
C SER A 69 1.93 -2.62 8.30
N ARG A 70 0.97 -2.46 7.37
CA ARG A 70 0.61 -3.47 6.37
C ARG A 70 1.31 -3.27 5.03
N ILE A 71 2.18 -2.27 4.90
CA ILE A 71 2.84 -1.93 3.63
C ILE A 71 4.27 -2.47 3.65
N GLU A 72 4.56 -3.30 2.67
CA GLU A 72 5.90 -3.77 2.31
C GLU A 72 6.29 -3.21 0.94
N THR A 73 7.59 -3.11 0.67
CA THR A 73 8.12 -2.69 -0.63
C THR A 73 9.10 -3.72 -1.17
N THR A 74 9.20 -3.82 -2.49
CA THR A 74 10.25 -4.61 -3.17
C THR A 74 10.50 -4.05 -4.56
N THR A 75 11.70 -4.22 -5.10
CA THR A 75 11.96 -3.97 -6.53
C THR A 75 11.65 -5.17 -7.40
N GLU A 76 11.50 -6.36 -6.81
CA GLU A 76 11.35 -7.62 -7.51
C GLU A 76 9.88 -7.99 -7.72
N LEU A 77 9.45 -8.09 -8.98
CA LEU A 77 8.07 -8.46 -9.31
C LEU A 77 7.69 -9.85 -8.78
N SER A 78 8.61 -10.81 -8.84
CA SER A 78 8.38 -12.17 -8.36
C SER A 78 8.13 -12.22 -6.84
N GLU A 79 8.78 -11.34 -6.08
CA GLU A 79 8.56 -11.21 -4.64
C GLU A 79 7.21 -10.57 -4.34
N ALA A 80 6.86 -9.51 -5.08
CA ALA A 80 5.59 -8.81 -4.91
C ALA A 80 4.37 -9.73 -5.10
N LEU A 81 4.45 -10.65 -6.06
CA LEU A 81 3.36 -11.59 -6.38
C LEU A 81 3.27 -12.79 -5.43
N LYS A 82 4.22 -12.98 -4.51
CA LYS A 82 4.24 -14.15 -3.64
C LYS A 82 3.11 -14.08 -2.60
N GLY A 83 2.07 -14.88 -2.82
CA GLY A 83 0.92 -14.99 -1.92
C GLY A 83 -0.10 -13.85 -2.05
N ALA A 84 0.05 -13.00 -3.06
CA ALA A 84 -0.98 -12.06 -3.52
C ALA A 84 -1.95 -12.72 -4.50
#